data_AF-A0A2G8HW23-F1
#
_entry.id   AF-A0A2G8HW23-F1
#
_cell.length_a   1.000
_cell.length_b   1.000
_cell.length_c   1.000
_cell.angle_alpha   90.00
_cell.angle_beta   90.00
_cell.angle_gamma   90.00
#
_symmetry.space_group_name_H-M   'P 1'
#
loop_
_entity.id
_entity.type
_entity.pdbx_description
1 polymer ?
#
loop_
_entity_poly.entity_id
_entity_poly.type
_entity_poly.pdbx_seq_one_letter_code
_entity_poly.pdbx_strand_id
1 'polypeptide(L)'
;MKVAILLTIFLAVSCGSHKINSHLQSKNDAFSEESFMRFGNTRLSKISEENFLNKSLSKCYNGDFKSSLQDLQSNINKYREDKKYWLFIGICYQLYGNQLKANYFYDYALSGENLIQASIYNNKALVALKSSNFEDAHTLLEKSIKLSPNSKVPKYNLAQVYIKFNHLEKARTLIHPLVTSNPNDIDLILSMMTIEIAEGNFTKAYSWAKRFNDENLKREDISLYVALLYYELKRYEEAKAIIGGQRATIIEEIKSATNALSNKINIELERIKEEKDSKDANVKKGVKRVAVKN
;
A
#
# COMPACT_ATOMS: atom_id res chain seq x y z
N MET A 1 10.72 8.40 25.54
CA MET A 1 11.45 8.11 24.29
C MET A 1 10.47 7.44 23.30
N LYS A 2 9.27 8.01 23.15
CA LYS A 2 8.71 8.61 21.92
C LYS A 2 9.00 7.76 20.66
N VAL A 3 7.93 7.13 20.15
CA VAL A 3 7.59 6.51 18.84
C VAL A 3 8.49 6.81 17.61
N ALA A 4 9.38 7.80 17.68
CA ALA A 4 10.26 8.25 16.62
C ALA A 4 11.20 7.19 16.02
N ILE A 5 11.51 6.10 16.74
CA ILE A 5 12.38 5.02 16.22
C ILE A 5 11.59 4.04 15.31
N LEU A 6 10.25 4.05 15.35
CA LEU A 6 9.40 3.25 14.47
C LEU A 6 8.95 4.01 13.21
N LEU A 7 9.25 5.31 13.11
CA LEU A 7 8.95 6.13 11.92
C LEU A 7 9.67 5.65 10.66
N THR A 8 10.78 4.93 10.79
CA THR A 8 11.52 4.36 9.63
C THR A 8 10.79 3.17 8.99
N ILE A 9 9.69 2.69 9.57
CA ILE A 9 8.90 1.54 9.10
C ILE A 9 7.66 1.97 8.29
N PHE A 10 7.45 3.26 8.01
CA PHE A 10 6.34 3.68 7.14
C PHE A 10 6.67 3.38 5.66
N LEU A 11 6.24 2.19 5.25
CA LEU A 11 6.23 1.76 3.87
C LEU A 11 5.04 2.40 3.17
N ALA A 12 5.32 3.15 2.11
CA ALA A 12 4.30 3.67 1.24
C ALA A 12 3.69 2.49 0.45
N VAL A 13 2.48 2.10 0.79
CA VAL A 13 1.67 1.16 0.01
C VAL A 13 1.00 1.95 -1.11
N SER A 14 1.83 2.57 -1.97
CA SER A 14 1.34 3.20 -3.19
C SER A 14 1.04 2.12 -4.22
N CYS A 15 0.13 2.42 -5.15
CA CYS A 15 -0.14 1.52 -6.28
C CYS A 15 1.09 1.32 -7.21
N GLY A 16 2.23 2.00 -6.98
CA GLY A 16 3.42 1.91 -7.82
C GLY A 16 4.66 1.30 -7.17
N SER A 17 4.70 1.12 -5.84
CA SER A 17 5.89 0.61 -5.15
C SER A 17 6.04 -0.89 -5.34
N HIS A 18 5.00 -1.69 -5.07
CA HIS A 18 4.98 -3.13 -5.33
C HIS A 18 3.57 -3.63 -5.63
N LYS A 19 3.43 -4.62 -6.52
CA LYS A 19 2.16 -5.34 -6.72
C LYS A 19 1.97 -6.33 -5.57
N ILE A 20 1.24 -5.91 -4.54
CA ILE A 20 0.82 -6.79 -3.45
C ILE A 20 -0.44 -7.54 -3.90
N ASN A 21 -0.44 -8.87 -3.78
CA ASN A 21 -1.58 -9.67 -4.21
C ASN A 21 -2.79 -9.46 -3.26
N SER A 22 -3.84 -8.82 -3.76
CA SER A 22 -5.08 -8.56 -3.03
C SER A 22 -6.27 -9.34 -3.61
N HIS A 23 -7.01 -10.05 -2.77
CA HIS A 23 -8.28 -10.69 -3.11
C HIS A 23 -9.46 -9.74 -2.84
N LEU A 24 -9.37 -8.49 -3.30
CA LEU A 24 -10.43 -7.50 -3.11
C LEU A 24 -11.57 -7.72 -4.11
N GLN A 25 -12.81 -7.79 -3.60
CA GLN A 25 -14.00 -7.87 -4.47
C GLN A 25 -14.20 -6.53 -5.20
N SER A 26 -14.64 -6.58 -6.46
CA SER A 26 -14.83 -5.39 -7.30
C SER A 26 -15.68 -4.30 -6.66
N LYS A 27 -16.75 -4.68 -5.95
CA LYS A 27 -17.66 -3.72 -5.27
C LYS A 27 -17.01 -2.95 -4.11
N ASN A 28 -15.90 -3.46 -3.59
CA ASN A 28 -15.15 -2.86 -2.49
C ASN A 28 -13.88 -2.16 -2.99
N ASP A 29 -13.56 -2.22 -4.28
CA ASP A 29 -12.35 -1.61 -4.85
C ASP A 29 -12.66 -0.19 -5.31
N ALA A 30 -12.18 0.79 -4.56
CA ALA A 30 -12.41 2.20 -4.85
C ALA A 30 -11.83 2.63 -6.20
N PHE A 31 -10.83 1.90 -6.72
CA PHE A 31 -10.03 2.26 -7.90
C PHE A 31 -10.31 1.38 -9.12
N SER A 32 -11.31 0.51 -8.99
CA SER A 32 -11.94 -0.32 -10.01
C SER A 32 -11.97 0.27 -11.43
N GLU A 33 -12.34 1.54 -11.54
CA GLU A 33 -12.56 2.18 -12.85
C GLU A 33 -11.33 2.91 -13.40
N GLU A 34 -10.27 3.05 -12.59
CA GLU A 34 -9.12 3.91 -12.88
C GLU A 34 -7.80 3.14 -13.05
N SER A 35 -7.70 1.93 -12.49
CA SER A 35 -6.48 1.13 -12.53
C SER A 35 -6.74 -0.36 -12.41
N PHE A 36 -5.98 -1.17 -13.17
CA PHE A 36 -6.01 -2.63 -13.08
C PHE A 36 -4.95 -3.19 -12.12
N MET A 37 -4.15 -2.33 -11.47
CA MET A 37 -3.06 -2.75 -10.57
C MET A 37 -3.54 -3.69 -9.45
N ARG A 38 -4.77 -3.50 -8.96
CA ARG A 38 -5.37 -4.25 -7.85
C ARG A 38 -6.12 -5.52 -8.29
N PHE A 39 -6.20 -5.77 -9.59
CA PHE A 39 -7.00 -6.87 -10.09
C PHE A 39 -6.24 -8.18 -9.97
N GLY A 40 -6.88 -9.17 -9.35
CA GLY A 40 -6.46 -10.56 -9.47
C GLY A 40 -6.74 -11.11 -10.88
N ASN A 41 -6.11 -12.24 -11.20
CA ASN A 41 -6.17 -12.88 -12.52
C ASN A 41 -7.62 -13.07 -13.03
N THR A 42 -8.53 -13.52 -12.16
CA THR A 42 -9.95 -13.73 -12.51
C THR A 42 -10.70 -12.45 -12.89
N ARG A 43 -10.33 -11.30 -12.31
CA ARG A 43 -10.95 -10.02 -12.66
C ARG A 43 -10.34 -9.44 -13.94
N LEU A 44 -9.02 -9.57 -14.08
CA LEU A 44 -8.30 -9.22 -15.31
C LEU A 44 -8.82 -9.98 -16.52
N SER A 45 -9.15 -11.27 -16.38
CA SER A 45 -9.69 -12.09 -17.47
C SER A 45 -11.07 -11.59 -17.93
N LYS A 46 -11.97 -11.29 -16.99
CA LYS A 46 -13.32 -10.77 -17.32
C LYS A 46 -13.27 -9.45 -18.09
N ILE A 47 -12.42 -8.51 -17.63
CA ILE A 47 -12.30 -7.19 -18.27
C ILE A 47 -11.58 -7.28 -19.63
N SER A 48 -10.76 -8.32 -19.85
CA SER A 48 -10.12 -8.57 -21.13
C SER A 48 -11.11 -8.90 -22.25
N GLU A 49 -12.36 -9.24 -21.93
CA GLU A 49 -13.39 -9.59 -22.91
C GLU A 49 -14.18 -8.36 -23.40
N GLU A 50 -14.07 -7.21 -22.73
CA GLU A 50 -14.89 -6.02 -23.02
C GLU A 50 -14.48 -5.29 -24.30
N ASN A 51 -13.17 -5.08 -24.51
CA ASN A 51 -12.65 -4.46 -25.72
C ASN A 51 -11.15 -4.75 -25.94
N PHE A 52 -10.68 -4.51 -27.16
CA PHE A 52 -9.30 -4.79 -27.58
C PHE A 52 -8.23 -4.10 -26.72
N LEU A 53 -8.44 -2.83 -26.34
CA LEU A 53 -7.48 -2.08 -25.54
C LEU A 53 -7.40 -2.63 -24.12
N ASN A 54 -8.56 -2.93 -23.50
CA ASN A 54 -8.63 -3.57 -22.17
C ASN A 54 -7.99 -4.95 -22.20
N LYS A 55 -8.20 -5.74 -23.26
CA LYS A 55 -7.54 -7.04 -23.47
C LYS A 55 -6.02 -6.91 -23.48
N SER A 56 -5.51 -5.96 -24.28
CA SER A 56 -4.08 -5.71 -24.41
C SER A 56 -3.48 -5.28 -23.06
N LEU A 57 -4.12 -4.31 -22.41
CA LEU A 57 -3.65 -3.84 -21.10
C LEU A 57 -3.67 -4.96 -20.06
N SER A 58 -4.73 -5.78 -20.02
CA SER A 58 -4.83 -6.94 -19.13
C SER A 58 -3.68 -7.95 -19.34
N LYS A 59 -3.30 -8.24 -20.60
CA LYS A 59 -2.11 -9.05 -20.90
C LYS A 59 -0.83 -8.46 -20.28
N CYS A 60 -0.63 -7.14 -20.39
CA CYS A 60 0.53 -6.48 -19.77
C CYS A 60 0.52 -6.61 -18.23
N TYR A 61 -0.63 -6.46 -17.57
CA TYR A 61 -0.76 -6.67 -16.12
C TYR A 61 -0.54 -8.11 -15.66
N ASN A 62 -0.72 -9.07 -16.56
CA ASN A 62 -0.41 -10.49 -16.38
C ASN A 62 1.05 -10.85 -16.73
N GLY A 63 1.84 -9.89 -17.24
CA GLY A 63 3.23 -10.11 -17.63
C GLY A 63 3.43 -10.59 -19.07
N ASP A 64 2.37 -10.74 -19.86
CA ASP A 64 2.45 -11.11 -21.28
C ASP A 64 2.69 -9.86 -22.16
N PHE A 65 3.85 -9.24 -21.94
CA PHE A 65 4.23 -8.01 -22.61
C PHE A 65 4.46 -8.21 -24.11
N LYS A 66 5.12 -9.32 -24.48
CA LYS A 66 5.50 -9.60 -25.87
C LYS A 66 4.27 -9.76 -26.75
N SER A 67 3.32 -10.63 -26.36
CA SER A 67 2.10 -10.82 -27.15
C SER A 67 1.29 -9.52 -27.18
N SER A 68 1.13 -8.84 -26.04
CA SER A 68 0.35 -7.60 -26.02
C SER A 68 0.94 -6.52 -26.92
N LEU A 69 2.25 -6.31 -26.91
CA LEU A 69 2.90 -5.29 -27.71
C LEU A 69 2.84 -5.64 -29.21
N GLN A 70 2.91 -6.92 -29.57
CA GLN A 70 2.71 -7.39 -30.95
C GLN A 70 1.27 -7.14 -31.41
N ASP A 71 0.28 -7.46 -30.58
CA ASP A 71 -1.14 -7.22 -30.88
C ASP A 71 -1.42 -5.72 -31.08
N LEU A 72 -0.91 -4.88 -30.18
CA LEU A 72 -1.02 -3.42 -30.25
C LEU A 72 -0.38 -2.89 -31.53
N GLN A 73 0.84 -3.34 -31.87
CA GLN A 73 1.54 -2.94 -33.10
C GLN A 73 0.75 -3.33 -34.36
N SER A 74 0.20 -4.55 -34.40
CA SER A 74 -0.55 -5.05 -35.56
C SER A 74 -1.85 -4.27 -35.79
N ASN A 75 -2.39 -3.63 -34.75
CA ASN A 75 -3.63 -2.85 -34.80
C ASN A 75 -3.39 -1.32 -34.80
N ILE A 76 -2.16 -0.85 -35.00
CA ILE A 76 -1.81 0.58 -34.94
C ILE A 76 -2.67 1.43 -35.88
N ASN A 77 -2.94 0.98 -37.10
CA ASN A 77 -3.73 1.73 -38.07
C ASN A 77 -5.17 1.98 -37.61
N LYS A 78 -5.71 1.08 -36.77
CA LYS A 78 -7.07 1.19 -36.25
C LYS A 78 -7.18 2.13 -35.05
N TYR A 79 -6.15 2.16 -34.19
CA TYR A 79 -6.24 2.83 -32.89
C TYR A 79 -5.28 4.01 -32.70
N ARG A 80 -4.41 4.33 -33.66
CA ARG A 80 -3.42 5.42 -33.52
C ARG A 80 -4.00 6.81 -33.25
N GLU A 81 -5.25 7.06 -33.61
CA GLU A 81 -5.90 8.34 -33.32
C GLU A 81 -6.43 8.41 -31.88
N ASP A 82 -6.67 7.26 -31.24
CA ASP A 82 -7.10 7.16 -29.84
C ASP A 82 -5.90 7.38 -28.91
N LYS A 83 -5.96 8.40 -28.06
CA LYS A 83 -4.89 8.71 -27.11
C LYS A 83 -4.78 7.69 -25.99
N LYS A 84 -5.86 6.97 -25.68
CA LYS A 84 -5.87 5.84 -24.74
C LYS A 84 -5.01 4.67 -25.24
N TYR A 85 -4.96 4.45 -26.56
CA TYR A 85 -4.09 3.42 -27.15
C TYR A 85 -2.61 3.67 -26.82
N TRP A 86 -2.14 4.91 -26.99
CA TRP A 86 -0.76 5.28 -26.67
C TRP A 86 -0.48 5.27 -25.17
N LEU A 87 -1.43 5.72 -24.34
CA LEU A 87 -1.35 5.56 -22.89
C LEU A 87 -1.15 4.09 -22.51
N PHE A 88 -1.91 3.16 -23.11
CA PHE A 88 -1.83 1.73 -22.78
C PHE A 88 -0.51 1.10 -23.22
N ILE A 89 0.05 1.51 -24.37
CA ILE A 89 1.41 1.12 -24.77
C ILE A 89 2.43 1.64 -23.74
N GLY A 90 2.30 2.91 -23.32
CA GLY A 90 3.16 3.50 -22.29
C GLY A 90 3.11 2.72 -20.96
N ILE A 91 1.91 2.38 -20.48
CA ILE A 91 1.71 1.55 -19.28
C ILE A 91 2.35 0.17 -19.47
N CYS A 92 2.18 -0.45 -20.64
CA CYS A 92 2.77 -1.77 -20.91
C CYS A 92 4.30 -1.74 -20.84
N TYR A 93 4.94 -0.73 -21.45
CA TYR A 93 6.39 -0.56 -21.37
C TYR A 93 6.87 -0.20 -19.96
N GLN A 94 6.08 0.55 -19.20
CA GLN A 94 6.37 0.85 -17.80
C GLN A 94 6.37 -0.45 -16.96
N LEU A 95 5.34 -1.28 -17.11
CA LEU A 95 5.25 -2.57 -16.42
C LEU A 95 6.36 -3.54 -16.85
N TYR A 96 6.76 -3.51 -18.12
CA TYR A 96 7.91 -4.26 -18.63
C TYR A 96 9.26 -3.76 -18.09
N GLY A 97 9.32 -2.55 -17.54
CA GLY A 97 10.53 -1.93 -17.01
C GLY A 97 11.32 -1.09 -18.03
N ASN A 98 10.77 -0.84 -19.22
CA ASN A 98 11.40 0.02 -20.22
C ASN A 98 10.91 1.47 -20.06
N GLN A 99 11.55 2.20 -19.14
CA GLN A 99 11.12 3.56 -18.78
C GLN A 99 11.22 4.57 -19.94
N LEU A 100 12.23 4.44 -20.79
CA LEU A 100 12.44 5.33 -21.92
C LEU A 100 11.28 5.22 -22.92
N LYS A 101 10.91 4.00 -23.30
CA LYS A 101 9.76 3.78 -24.19
C LYS A 101 8.45 4.18 -23.51
N ALA A 102 8.27 3.88 -22.23
CA ALA A 102 7.08 4.30 -21.49
C ALA A 102 6.88 5.83 -21.59
N ASN A 103 7.92 6.61 -21.29
CA ASN A 103 7.88 8.06 -21.38
C ASN A 103 7.62 8.56 -22.80
N TYR A 104 8.24 7.97 -23.82
CA TYR A 104 7.99 8.31 -25.21
C TYR A 104 6.49 8.20 -25.59
N PHE A 105 5.85 7.07 -25.25
CA PHE A 105 4.43 6.88 -25.56
C PHE A 105 3.50 7.71 -24.68
N TYR A 106 3.90 7.99 -23.44
CA TYR A 106 3.21 8.97 -22.61
C TYR A 106 3.23 10.36 -23.22
N ASP A 107 4.37 10.82 -23.73
CA ASP A 107 4.48 12.15 -24.34
C ASP A 107 3.61 12.26 -25.59
N TYR A 108 3.50 11.19 -26.38
CA TYR A 108 2.56 11.13 -27.49
C TYR A 108 1.10 11.23 -27.03
N ALA A 109 0.74 10.50 -25.96
CA ALA A 109 -0.60 10.48 -25.40
C ALA A 109 -1.03 11.79 -24.70
N LEU A 110 -0.08 12.67 -24.34
CA LEU A 110 -0.36 13.97 -23.68
C LEU A 110 -1.17 14.92 -24.57
N SER A 111 -1.21 14.68 -25.88
CA SER A 111 -2.08 15.42 -26.80
C SER A 111 -3.58 15.10 -26.64
N GLY A 112 -3.95 14.19 -25.73
CA GLY A 112 -5.35 13.83 -25.44
C GLY A 112 -6.04 14.76 -24.45
N GLU A 113 -7.27 14.37 -24.10
CA GLU A 113 -8.11 15.10 -23.15
C GLU A 113 -7.54 15.08 -21.73
N ASN A 114 -8.05 15.97 -20.86
CA ASN A 114 -7.60 16.12 -19.47
C ASN A 114 -7.61 14.81 -18.68
N LEU A 115 -8.59 13.93 -18.91
CA LEU A 115 -8.65 12.62 -18.24
C LEU A 115 -7.45 11.74 -18.61
N ILE A 116 -7.09 11.68 -19.89
CA ILE A 116 -5.93 10.93 -20.38
C ILE A 116 -4.64 11.54 -19.84
N GLN A 117 -4.51 12.88 -19.90
CA GLN A 117 -3.36 13.58 -19.34
C GLN A 117 -3.21 13.32 -17.84
N ALA A 118 -4.30 13.35 -17.07
CA ALA A 118 -4.30 13.03 -15.65
C ALA A 118 -3.81 11.60 -15.39
N SER A 119 -4.27 10.61 -16.16
CA SER A 119 -3.78 9.23 -16.07
C SER A 119 -2.29 9.12 -16.41
N ILE A 120 -1.79 9.87 -17.38
CA ILE A 120 -0.37 9.91 -17.73
C ILE A 120 0.46 10.46 -16.57
N TYR A 121 0.08 11.61 -16.01
CA TYR A 121 0.79 12.20 -14.87
C TYR A 121 0.77 11.29 -13.64
N ASN A 122 -0.34 10.60 -13.37
CA ASN A 122 -0.39 9.59 -12.32
C ASN A 122 0.59 8.43 -12.59
N ASN A 123 0.65 7.89 -13.82
CA ASN A 123 1.57 6.81 -14.15
C ASN A 123 3.04 7.25 -14.08
N LYS A 124 3.38 8.45 -14.58
CA LYS A 124 4.71 9.04 -14.42
C LYS A 124 5.07 9.23 -12.94
N ALA A 125 4.11 9.61 -12.10
CA ALA A 125 4.33 9.70 -10.67
C ALA A 125 4.63 8.33 -10.04
N LEU A 126 3.94 7.26 -10.46
CA LEU A 126 4.24 5.90 -9.97
C LEU A 126 5.68 5.48 -10.29
N VAL A 127 6.20 5.85 -11.46
CA VAL A 127 7.61 5.65 -11.80
C VAL A 127 8.51 6.43 -10.84
N ALA A 128 8.24 7.72 -10.65
CA ALA A 128 9.02 8.55 -9.75
C ALA A 128 9.03 7.99 -8.32
N LEU A 129 7.88 7.49 -7.82
CA LEU A 129 7.78 6.80 -6.53
C LEU A 129 8.66 5.55 -6.46
N LYS A 130 8.65 4.72 -7.51
CA LYS A 130 9.49 3.52 -7.58
C LYS A 130 10.99 3.87 -7.60
N SER A 131 11.35 5.00 -8.19
CA SER A 131 12.71 5.55 -8.16
C SER A 131 13.04 6.33 -6.89
N SER A 132 12.13 6.40 -5.91
CA SER A 132 12.27 7.22 -4.70
C SER A 132 12.45 8.73 -4.95
N ASN A 133 12.03 9.22 -6.13
CA ASN A 133 11.98 10.65 -6.46
C ASN A 133 10.63 11.23 -5.98
N PHE A 134 10.50 11.46 -4.68
CA PHE A 134 9.22 11.80 -4.05
C PHE A 134 8.73 13.21 -4.40
N GLU A 135 9.63 14.16 -4.61
CA GLU A 135 9.30 15.53 -5.02
C GLU A 135 8.66 15.58 -6.42
N ASP A 136 9.24 14.82 -7.36
CA ASP A 136 8.70 14.67 -8.71
C ASP A 136 7.34 13.98 -8.66
N ALA A 137 7.24 12.88 -7.90
CA ALA A 137 5.98 12.16 -7.72
C ALA A 137 4.88 13.08 -7.16
N HIS A 138 5.18 13.86 -6.12
CA HIS A 138 4.26 14.83 -5.52
C HIS A 138 3.78 15.84 -6.58
N THR A 139 4.70 16.48 -7.31
CA THR A 139 4.38 17.46 -8.35
C THR A 139 3.51 16.87 -9.46
N LEU A 140 3.81 15.66 -9.92
CA LEU A 140 3.06 14.97 -10.97
C LEU A 140 1.65 14.57 -10.50
N LEU A 141 1.50 14.15 -9.25
CA LEU A 141 0.20 13.80 -8.68
C LEU A 141 -0.68 15.05 -8.51
N GLU A 142 -0.12 16.18 -8.09
CA GLU A 142 -0.87 17.45 -8.03
C GLU A 142 -1.36 17.88 -9.42
N LYS A 143 -0.52 17.75 -10.45
CA LYS A 143 -0.94 18.00 -11.85
C LYS A 143 -2.07 17.06 -12.27
N SER A 144 -1.96 15.77 -11.94
CA SER A 144 -3.00 14.77 -12.24
C SER A 144 -4.33 15.14 -11.59
N ILE A 145 -4.33 15.48 -10.31
CA ILE A 145 -5.54 15.87 -9.55
C ILE A 145 -6.13 17.17 -10.09
N LYS A 146 -5.31 18.14 -10.50
CA LYS A 146 -5.79 19.40 -11.09
C LYS A 146 -6.53 19.17 -12.41
N LEU A 147 -6.04 18.26 -13.24
CA LEU A 147 -6.65 17.94 -14.53
C LEU A 147 -7.91 17.08 -14.41
N SER A 148 -7.93 16.16 -13.44
CA SER A 148 -9.09 15.34 -13.12
C SER A 148 -9.35 15.32 -11.62
N PRO A 149 -10.09 16.32 -11.10
CA PRO A 149 -10.40 16.41 -9.67
C PRO A 149 -11.24 15.25 -9.14
N ASN A 150 -11.90 14.48 -10.01
CA ASN A 150 -12.70 13.33 -9.62
C ASN A 150 -11.90 12.02 -9.56
N SER A 151 -10.68 11.98 -10.12
CA SER A 151 -9.83 10.79 -10.07
C SER A 151 -9.38 10.47 -8.65
N LYS A 152 -9.56 9.21 -8.24
CA LYS A 152 -9.31 8.71 -6.89
C LYS A 152 -7.88 8.19 -6.72
N VAL A 153 -7.34 7.49 -7.72
CA VAL A 153 -5.99 6.91 -7.70
C VAL A 153 -4.90 7.95 -7.44
N PRO A 154 -4.83 9.11 -8.13
CA PRO A 154 -3.78 10.09 -7.86
C PRO A 154 -3.93 10.73 -6.47
N LYS A 155 -5.15 10.92 -5.95
CA LYS A 155 -5.38 11.38 -4.57
C LYS A 155 -4.87 10.37 -3.55
N TYR A 156 -5.15 9.09 -3.77
CA TYR A 156 -4.64 8.02 -2.93
C TYR A 156 -3.11 7.98 -2.94
N ASN A 157 -2.49 7.99 -4.12
CA ASN A 157 -1.04 7.97 -4.24
C ASN A 157 -0.39 9.20 -3.57
N LEU A 158 -0.98 10.38 -3.71
CA LEU A 158 -0.49 11.60 -3.06
C LEU A 158 -0.64 11.52 -1.55
N ALA A 159 -1.73 10.93 -1.06
CA ALA A 159 -1.88 10.68 0.36
C ALA A 159 -0.82 9.70 0.90
N GLN A 160 -0.44 8.67 0.14
CA GLN A 160 0.66 7.78 0.54
C GLN A 160 1.99 8.52 0.67
N VAL A 161 2.27 9.47 -0.24
CA VAL A 161 3.45 10.35 -0.13
C VAL A 161 3.35 11.18 1.16
N TYR A 162 2.20 11.79 1.42
CA TYR A 162 2.01 12.56 2.64
C TYR A 162 2.15 11.72 3.92
N ILE A 163 1.63 10.49 3.95
CA ILE A 163 1.82 9.56 5.07
C ILE A 163 3.32 9.29 5.29
N LYS A 164 4.04 8.97 4.21
CA LYS A 164 5.49 8.67 4.27
C LYS A 164 6.30 9.81 4.89
N PHE A 165 5.94 11.05 4.59
CA PHE A 165 6.61 12.25 5.12
C PHE A 165 5.89 12.90 6.31
N ASN A 166 5.02 12.15 6.99
CA ASN A 166 4.34 12.58 8.21
C ASN A 166 3.48 13.85 8.05
N HIS A 167 3.00 14.15 6.83
CA HIS A 167 2.03 15.20 6.52
C HIS A 167 0.59 14.68 6.71
N LEU A 168 0.28 14.23 7.92
CA LEU A 168 -0.88 13.39 8.22
C LEU A 168 -2.23 14.07 7.93
N GLU A 169 -2.38 15.36 8.26
CA GLU A 169 -3.62 16.11 7.95
C GLU A 169 -3.89 16.22 6.44
N LYS A 170 -2.84 16.42 5.63
CA LYS A 170 -2.97 16.46 4.16
C LYS A 170 -3.36 15.09 3.62
N ALA A 171 -2.74 14.02 4.13
CA ALA A 171 -3.10 12.65 3.78
C ALA A 171 -4.55 12.34 4.14
N ARG A 172 -4.97 12.67 5.36
CA ARG A 172 -6.33 12.48 5.86
C ARG A 172 -7.36 13.21 5.01
N THR A 173 -7.08 14.46 4.62
CA THR A 173 -7.94 15.24 3.72
C THR A 173 -8.20 14.53 2.39
N LEU A 174 -7.19 13.85 1.83
CA LEU A 174 -7.32 13.13 0.57
C LEU A 174 -7.97 11.75 0.72
N ILE A 175 -7.70 11.03 1.81
CA ILE A 175 -8.21 9.65 2.03
C ILE A 175 -9.64 9.65 2.59
N HIS A 176 -10.01 10.60 3.44
CA HIS A 176 -11.29 10.59 4.14
C HIS A 176 -12.51 10.50 3.19
N PRO A 177 -12.59 11.26 2.08
CA PRO A 177 -13.69 11.11 1.12
C PRO A 177 -13.70 9.75 0.42
N LEU A 178 -12.51 9.17 0.17
CA LEU A 178 -12.38 7.87 -0.48
C LEU A 178 -12.90 6.76 0.43
N VAL A 179 -12.49 6.75 1.71
CA VAL A 179 -12.92 5.71 2.66
C VAL A 179 -14.39 5.87 3.05
N THR A 180 -14.93 7.09 3.05
CA THR A 180 -16.36 7.31 3.29
C THR A 180 -17.22 6.75 2.16
N SER A 181 -16.78 6.88 0.90
CA SER A 181 -17.50 6.33 -0.26
C SER A 181 -17.26 4.83 -0.48
N ASN A 182 -16.11 4.31 -0.04
CA ASN A 182 -15.72 2.90 -0.18
C ASN A 182 -15.26 2.37 1.18
N PRO A 183 -16.18 2.21 2.15
CA PRO A 183 -15.81 1.90 3.52
C PRO A 183 -15.04 0.59 3.62
N ASN A 184 -15.31 -0.39 2.76
CA ASN A 184 -14.72 -1.72 2.85
C ASN A 184 -13.46 -1.91 1.98
N ASP A 185 -12.92 -0.84 1.39
CA ASP A 185 -11.65 -0.91 0.68
C ASP A 185 -10.50 -1.05 1.70
N ILE A 186 -9.82 -2.19 1.66
CA ILE A 186 -8.79 -2.55 2.65
C ILE A 186 -7.56 -1.63 2.61
N ASP A 187 -7.24 -1.03 1.47
CA ASP A 187 -6.11 -0.12 1.35
C ASP A 187 -6.44 1.26 1.91
N LEU A 188 -7.69 1.69 1.78
CA LEU A 188 -8.19 2.91 2.41
C LEU A 188 -8.29 2.75 3.94
N ILE A 189 -8.76 1.58 4.41
CA ILE A 189 -8.74 1.22 5.84
C ILE A 189 -7.31 1.23 6.36
N LEU A 190 -6.37 0.58 5.67
CA LEU A 190 -4.97 0.56 6.05
C LEU A 190 -4.40 1.98 6.13
N SER A 191 -4.64 2.81 5.11
CA SER A 191 -4.17 4.20 5.10
C SER A 191 -4.67 5.01 6.30
N MET A 192 -5.96 4.89 6.65
CA MET A 192 -6.50 5.55 7.84
C MET A 192 -5.89 4.99 9.12
N MET A 193 -5.75 3.67 9.24
CA MET A 193 -5.09 3.05 10.40
C MET A 193 -3.65 3.56 10.56
N THR A 194 -2.89 3.60 9.46
CA THR A 194 -1.50 4.08 9.41
C THR A 194 -1.39 5.54 9.83
N ILE A 195 -2.33 6.40 9.39
CA ILE A 195 -2.41 7.80 9.85
C ILE A 195 -2.64 7.85 11.37
N GLU A 196 -3.59 7.10 11.91
CA GLU A 196 -3.87 7.08 13.36
C GLU A 196 -2.68 6.54 14.18
N ILE A 197 -1.96 5.53 13.67
CA ILE A 197 -0.72 5.02 14.32
C ILE A 197 0.34 6.13 14.35
N ALA A 198 0.55 6.83 13.24
CA ALA A 198 1.55 7.89 13.13
C ALA A 198 1.25 9.09 14.05
N GLU A 199 -0.03 9.39 14.30
CA GLU A 199 -0.47 10.39 15.28
C GLU A 199 -0.39 9.91 16.74
N GLY A 200 -0.15 8.62 16.98
CA GLY A 200 -0.20 8.01 18.32
C GLY A 200 -1.63 7.77 18.83
N ASN A 201 -2.64 7.89 17.96
CA ASN A 201 -4.05 7.65 18.28
C ASN A 201 -4.38 6.15 18.29
N PHE A 202 -3.70 5.37 19.12
CA PHE A 202 -3.78 3.89 19.07
C PHE A 202 -5.19 3.33 19.27
N THR A 203 -6.06 4.00 20.04
CA THR A 203 -7.47 3.60 20.19
C THR A 203 -8.24 3.74 18.87
N LYS A 204 -8.02 4.81 18.11
CA LYS A 204 -8.64 4.98 16.78
C LYS A 204 -8.05 4.01 15.77
N ALA A 205 -6.73 3.84 15.78
CA ALA A 205 -6.04 2.84 14.95
C ALA A 205 -6.62 1.43 15.19
N TYR A 206 -6.87 1.05 16.46
CA TYR A 206 -7.49 -0.23 16.80
C TYR A 206 -8.90 -0.38 16.24
N SER A 207 -9.71 0.69 16.21
CA SER A 207 -11.01 0.67 15.56
C SER A 207 -10.93 0.40 14.05
N TRP A 208 -9.90 0.90 13.37
CA TRP A 208 -9.63 0.57 11.97
C TRP A 208 -9.13 -0.86 11.80
N ALA A 209 -8.22 -1.33 12.67
CA ALA A 209 -7.67 -2.68 12.62
C ALA A 209 -8.75 -3.78 12.70
N LYS A 210 -9.80 -3.56 13.51
CA LYS A 210 -10.95 -4.49 13.62
C LYS A 210 -11.75 -4.70 12.33
N ARG A 211 -11.50 -3.89 11.30
CA ARG A 211 -12.20 -3.98 10.01
C ARG A 211 -11.53 -4.96 9.05
N PHE A 212 -10.33 -5.44 9.38
CA PHE A 212 -9.67 -6.51 8.65
C PHE A 212 -10.20 -7.86 9.09
N ASN A 213 -10.45 -8.74 8.13
CA ASN A 213 -10.71 -10.16 8.39
C ASN A 213 -9.39 -10.96 8.38
N ASP A 214 -9.46 -12.24 8.74
CA ASP A 214 -8.29 -13.13 8.82
C ASP A 214 -7.49 -13.21 7.51
N GLU A 215 -8.17 -13.20 6.35
CA GLU A 215 -7.48 -13.19 5.05
C GLU A 215 -6.78 -11.87 4.77
N ASN A 216 -7.33 -10.74 5.23
CA ASN A 216 -6.65 -9.45 5.15
C ASN A 216 -5.43 -9.39 6.07
N LEU A 217 -5.53 -9.96 7.27
CA LEU A 217 -4.44 -10.01 8.25
C LEU A 217 -3.27 -10.89 7.79
N LYS A 218 -3.47 -11.76 6.81
CA LYS A 218 -2.39 -12.52 6.15
C LYS A 218 -1.59 -11.67 5.14
N ARG A 219 -2.11 -10.51 4.72
CA ARG A 219 -1.39 -9.61 3.80
C ARG A 219 -0.21 -8.98 4.54
N GLU A 220 0.96 -9.12 3.97
CA GLU A 220 2.25 -8.84 4.58
C GLU A 220 2.42 -7.40 5.12
N ASP A 221 1.87 -6.40 4.43
CA ASP A 221 1.86 -5.01 4.87
C ASP A 221 0.82 -4.76 5.98
N ILE A 222 -0.40 -5.27 5.83
CA ILE A 222 -1.46 -5.14 6.85
C ILE A 222 -1.01 -5.80 8.15
N SER A 223 -0.48 -7.02 8.08
CA SER A 223 0.05 -7.76 9.23
C SER A 223 1.12 -6.96 9.96
N LEU A 224 2.11 -6.42 9.22
CA LEU A 224 3.16 -5.59 9.78
C LEU A 224 2.60 -4.38 10.56
N TYR A 225 1.66 -3.62 9.96
CA TYR A 225 1.08 -2.45 10.62
C TYR A 225 0.14 -2.79 11.80
N VAL A 226 -0.61 -3.89 11.71
CA VAL A 226 -1.48 -4.34 12.82
C VAL A 226 -0.62 -4.85 13.99
N ALA A 227 0.44 -5.59 13.71
CA ALA A 227 1.39 -6.01 14.73
C ALA A 227 2.13 -4.83 15.36
N LEU A 228 2.49 -3.81 14.57
CA LEU A 228 3.06 -2.56 15.08
C LEU A 228 2.09 -1.89 16.05
N LEU A 229 0.82 -1.79 15.70
CA LEU A 229 -0.21 -1.28 16.60
C LEU A 229 -0.30 -2.09 17.90
N TYR A 230 -0.30 -3.42 17.81
CA TYR A 230 -0.33 -4.27 19.01
C TYR A 230 0.92 -4.15 19.86
N TYR A 231 2.09 -3.97 19.25
CA TYR A 231 3.33 -3.67 19.96
C TYR A 231 3.21 -2.34 20.75
N GLU A 232 2.72 -1.27 20.13
CA GLU A 232 2.50 0.03 20.80
C GLU A 232 1.44 -0.06 21.92
N LEU A 233 0.44 -0.92 21.76
CA LEU A 233 -0.55 -1.23 22.80
C LEU A 233 -0.01 -2.19 23.88
N LYS A 234 1.26 -2.60 23.83
CA LYS A 234 1.90 -3.59 24.72
C LYS A 234 1.25 -4.97 24.71
N ARG A 235 0.54 -5.30 23.62
CA ARG A 235 -0.12 -6.58 23.36
C ARG A 235 0.82 -7.48 22.57
N TYR A 236 1.97 -7.81 23.18
CA TYR A 236 3.10 -8.41 22.45
C TYR A 236 2.82 -9.82 21.92
N GLU A 237 2.04 -10.64 22.63
CA GLU A 237 1.66 -11.98 22.15
C GLU A 237 0.78 -11.89 20.90
N GLU A 238 -0.13 -10.93 20.86
CA GLU A 238 -0.99 -10.71 19.70
C GLU A 238 -0.19 -10.14 18.53
N ALA A 239 0.75 -9.22 18.81
CA ALA A 239 1.68 -8.73 17.80
C ALA A 239 2.48 -9.88 17.16
N LYS A 240 3.00 -10.81 17.98
CA LYS A 240 3.74 -11.99 17.52
C LYS A 240 2.88 -12.93 16.68
N ALA A 241 1.64 -13.18 17.11
CA ALA A 241 0.71 -14.04 16.39
C ALA A 241 0.38 -13.47 14.99
N ILE A 242 0.16 -12.15 14.88
CA ILE A 242 -0.17 -11.50 13.61
C ILE A 242 0.98 -11.61 12.59
N ILE A 243 2.21 -11.22 12.95
CA ILE A 243 3.35 -11.35 12.02
C ILE A 243 3.74 -12.81 11.75
N GLY A 244 3.47 -13.73 12.68
CA GLY A 244 3.69 -15.16 12.48
C GLY A 244 2.71 -15.79 11.48
N GLY A 245 1.53 -15.19 11.31
CA GLY A 245 0.47 -15.67 10.40
C GLY A 245 0.49 -15.05 9.00
N GLN A 246 1.41 -14.12 8.72
CA GLN A 246 1.45 -13.41 7.43
C GLN A 246 1.98 -14.29 6.29
N ARG A 247 1.59 -13.98 5.06
CA ARG A 247 2.18 -14.59 3.86
C ARG A 247 3.64 -14.16 3.71
N ALA A 248 4.45 -15.04 3.12
CA ALA A 248 5.82 -14.69 2.74
C ALA A 248 5.80 -13.51 1.76
N THR A 249 6.74 -12.58 1.93
CA THR A 249 6.90 -11.42 1.05
C THR A 249 8.28 -11.41 0.41
N ILE A 250 8.32 -11.01 -0.85
CA ILE A 250 9.56 -10.73 -1.60
C ILE A 250 9.93 -9.24 -1.54
N ILE A 251 9.11 -8.41 -0.89
CA ILE A 251 9.33 -6.98 -0.75
C ILE A 251 10.31 -6.80 0.41
N GLU A 252 11.55 -6.46 0.09
CA GLU A 252 12.65 -6.51 1.05
C GLU A 252 12.46 -5.49 2.17
N GLU A 253 11.82 -4.37 1.90
CA GLU A 253 11.49 -3.36 2.89
C GLU A 253 10.46 -3.87 3.90
N ILE A 254 9.41 -4.58 3.45
CA ILE A 254 8.42 -5.22 4.34
C ILE A 254 9.12 -6.30 5.16
N LYS A 255 9.88 -7.18 4.51
CA LYS A 255 10.59 -8.27 5.17
C LYS A 255 11.57 -7.76 6.25
N SER A 256 12.35 -6.73 5.93
CA SER A 256 13.29 -6.11 6.86
C SER A 256 12.57 -5.48 8.06
N ALA A 257 11.48 -4.75 7.80
CA ALA A 257 10.63 -4.17 8.84
C ALA A 257 9.97 -5.23 9.73
N THR A 258 9.43 -6.31 9.16
CA THR A 258 8.87 -7.43 9.92
C THR A 258 9.94 -8.06 10.81
N ASN A 259 11.14 -8.32 10.30
CA ASN A 259 12.22 -8.90 11.08
C ASN A 259 12.63 -8.00 12.26
N ALA A 260 12.77 -6.70 12.02
CA ALA A 260 13.08 -5.72 13.04
C ALA A 260 11.99 -5.67 14.14
N LEU A 261 10.71 -5.67 13.75
CA LEU A 261 9.59 -5.68 14.68
C LEU A 261 9.51 -7.00 15.47
N SER A 262 9.72 -8.14 14.81
CA SER A 262 9.74 -9.47 15.43
C SER A 262 10.78 -9.56 16.54
N ASN A 263 12.00 -9.06 16.29
CA ASN A 263 13.06 -8.99 17.29
C ASN A 263 12.65 -8.16 18.51
N LYS A 264 12.05 -6.99 18.28
CA LYS A 264 11.55 -6.12 19.37
C LYS A 264 10.45 -6.79 20.20
N ILE A 265 9.52 -7.49 19.54
CA ILE A 265 8.45 -8.24 20.20
C ILE A 265 9.05 -9.34 21.08
N ASN A 266 9.99 -10.13 20.56
CA ASN A 266 10.61 -11.23 21.31
C ASN A 266 11.36 -10.72 22.55
N ILE A 267 12.10 -9.61 22.45
CA ILE A 267 12.78 -8.99 23.60
C ILE A 267 11.78 -8.62 24.70
N GLU A 268 10.65 -8.01 24.35
CA GLU A 268 9.63 -7.63 25.36
C GLU A 268 8.94 -8.85 25.99
N LEU A 269 8.69 -9.90 25.21
CA LEU A 269 8.13 -11.14 25.72
C LEU A 269 9.09 -11.87 26.68
N GLU A 270 10.38 -11.89 26.36
CA GLU A 270 11.42 -12.44 27.24
C GLU A 270 11.50 -11.65 28.55
N ARG A 271 11.51 -10.31 28.47
CA ARG A 271 11.49 -9.43 29.66
C ARG A 271 10.29 -9.73 30.57
N ILE A 272 9.09 -9.86 29.99
CA ILE A 272 7.86 -10.19 30.75
C ILE A 272 7.97 -11.56 31.42
N LYS A 273 8.53 -12.55 30.71
CA LYS A 273 8.74 -13.89 31.25
C LYS A 273 9.71 -13.87 32.43
N GLU A 274 10.85 -13.19 32.30
CA GLU A 274 11.84 -13.05 33.37
C GLU A 274 11.27 -12.34 34.61
N GLU A 275 10.48 -11.29 34.42
CA GLU A 275 9.79 -10.59 35.50
C GLU A 275 8.80 -11.48 36.24
N LYS A 276 8.10 -12.35 35.52
CA LYS A 276 7.17 -13.32 36.10
C LYS A 276 7.92 -14.40 36.88
N ASP A 277 8.95 -14.98 36.29
CA ASP A 277 9.77 -16.03 36.91
C ASP A 277 10.47 -15.52 38.19
N SER A 278 10.94 -14.27 38.19
CA SER A 278 11.52 -13.60 39.37
C SER A 278 10.50 -13.39 40.49
N LYS A 279 9.28 -12.95 40.16
CA LYS A 279 8.19 -12.82 41.15
C LYS A 279 7.81 -14.16 41.75
N ASP A 280 7.67 -15.19 40.92
CA ASP A 280 7.32 -16.54 41.36
C ASP A 280 8.42 -17.15 42.24
N ALA A 281 9.70 -16.90 41.94
CA ALA A 281 10.83 -17.30 42.78
C ALA A 281 10.83 -16.60 44.15
N ASN A 282 10.48 -15.30 44.19
CA ASN A 282 10.39 -14.54 45.45
C ASN A 282 9.20 -14.98 46.32
N VAL A 283 8.07 -15.35 45.71
CA VAL A 283 6.91 -15.92 46.41
C VAL A 283 7.24 -17.30 46.97
N LYS A 284 7.91 -18.17 46.19
CA LYS A 284 8.33 -19.51 46.63
C LYS A 284 9.36 -19.48 47.77
N LYS A 285 10.21 -18.45 47.84
CA LYS A 285 11.20 -18.28 48.91
C LYS A 285 10.64 -17.75 50.23
N GLY A 286 9.35 -17.45 50.34
CA GLY A 286 8.71 -17.10 51.61
C GLY A 286 9.36 -15.92 52.34
N VAL A 287 9.85 -14.91 51.61
CA VAL A 287 10.49 -13.73 52.22
C VAL A 287 9.42 -12.91 52.93
N LYS A 288 9.11 -13.28 54.18
CA LYS A 288 8.46 -12.38 55.14
C LYS A 288 9.40 -11.18 55.30
N ARG A 289 8.95 -9.99 54.88
CA ARG A 289 9.62 -8.73 55.24
C ARG A 289 9.78 -8.72 56.76
N VAL A 290 11.00 -8.92 57.24
CA VAL A 290 11.33 -8.73 58.65
C VAL A 290 11.22 -7.23 58.88
N ALA A 291 10.14 -6.81 59.54
CA ALA A 291 10.01 -5.44 60.02
C ALA A 291 11.08 -5.23 61.09
N VAL A 292 12.16 -4.55 60.73
CA VAL A 292 13.13 -4.03 61.70
C VAL A 292 12.44 -2.86 62.40
N LYS A 293 11.94 -3.10 63.62
CA LYS A 293 11.60 -2.04 64.55
C LYS A 293 12.91 -1.50 65.11
N ASN A 294 13.25 -0.26 64.76
CA ASN A 294 14.09 0.60 65.58
C ASN A 294 13.18 1.48 66.43
#